data_AF-A0A8T5IBD8-F1
#
_entry.id   AF-A0A8T5IBD8-F1
#
_cell.length_a   1.000
_cell.length_b   1.000
_cell.length_c   1.000
_cell.angle_alpha   90.00
_cell.angle_beta   90.00
_cell.angle_gamma   90.00
#
_symmetry.space_group_name_H-M   'P 1'
#
loop_
_entity.id
_entity.type
_entity.pdbx_description
1 polymer ?
#
loop_
_entity_poly.entity_id
_entity_poly.type
_entity_poly.pdbx_seq_one_letter_code
_entity_poly.pdbx_strand_id
1 'polypeptide(L)'
;MEYEPEHAPGQILVVFKEPTRKDFAQDFGKTLGYELSDEEYNHGDAYIFQTDVGGEEEAIAKFVPCSEFVDWAGFRDIKIEARWESLEQAMAGIQSLQEEASLPDNLYNEKLEKMVERLKHLLD
;
A
#
# COMPACT_ATOMS: atom_id res chain seq x y z
N MET A 1 -16.02 15.57 2.91
CA MET A 1 -16.02 14.65 4.07
C MET A 1 -14.57 14.50 4.47
N GLU A 2 -14.21 14.64 5.75
CA GLU A 2 -12.83 14.37 6.19
C GLU A 2 -12.54 12.87 5.99
N TYR A 3 -11.32 12.56 5.57
CA TYR A 3 -10.90 11.17 5.37
C TYR A 3 -10.68 10.49 6.72
N GLU A 4 -11.36 9.36 6.94
CA GLU A 4 -11.14 8.49 8.09
C GLU A 4 -10.40 7.22 7.62
N PRO A 5 -9.17 6.97 8.10
CA PRO A 5 -8.36 5.82 7.72
C PRO A 5 -8.90 4.54 8.37
N GLU A 6 -8.62 3.40 7.76
CA GLU A 6 -8.86 2.08 8.35
C GLU A 6 -7.52 1.38 8.48
N HIS A 7 -7.06 1.12 9.69
CA HIS A 7 -5.71 0.56 9.90
C HIS A 7 -5.73 -0.97 10.00
N ALA A 8 -4.74 -1.62 9.41
CA ALA A 8 -4.51 -3.06 9.59
C ALA A 8 -4.09 -3.33 11.05
N PRO A 9 -4.84 -4.15 11.80
CA PRO A 9 -4.48 -4.47 13.18
C PRO A 9 -3.23 -5.36 13.21
N GLY A 10 -2.32 -5.08 14.14
CA GLY A 10 -1.08 -5.82 14.36
C GLY A 10 -0.01 -5.54 13.31
N GLN A 11 -0.12 -4.47 12.53
CA GLN A 11 0.81 -4.19 11.44
C GLN A 11 1.15 -2.71 11.33
N ILE A 12 2.43 -2.43 11.05
CA ILE A 12 2.92 -1.10 10.71
C ILE A 12 3.72 -1.16 9.40
N LEU A 13 3.81 0.00 8.75
CA LEU A 13 4.68 0.20 7.60
C LEU A 13 5.92 0.96 8.02
N VAL A 14 7.07 0.52 7.51
CA VAL A 14 8.35 1.20 7.71
C VAL A 14 9.07 1.36 6.38
N VAL A 15 9.43 2.59 6.06
CA VAL A 15 10.22 2.97 4.88
C VAL A 15 11.63 3.30 5.33
N PHE A 16 12.61 2.69 4.69
CA PHE A 16 14.03 3.00 4.90
C PHE A 16 14.50 4.07 3.91
N LYS A 17 15.49 4.88 4.32
CA LYS A 17 16.01 5.99 3.51
C LYS A 17 16.70 5.55 2.22
N GLU A 18 17.36 4.41 2.26
CA GLU A 18 18.00 3.82 1.10
C GLU A 18 17.26 2.55 0.71
N PRO A 19 17.30 2.16 -0.58
CA PRO A 19 16.81 0.85 -1.02
C PRO A 19 17.51 -0.26 -0.23
N THR A 20 16.83 -0.78 0.79
CA THR A 20 17.33 -1.84 1.65
C THR A 20 16.87 -3.18 1.13
N ARG A 21 17.65 -4.22 1.43
CA ARG A 21 17.27 -5.61 1.14
C ARG A 21 16.42 -6.16 2.29
N LYS A 22 15.60 -7.16 2.00
CA LYS A 22 14.68 -7.79 2.96
C LYS A 22 15.38 -8.34 4.21
N ASP A 23 16.59 -8.89 4.05
CA ASP A 23 17.43 -9.40 5.14
C ASP A 23 17.83 -8.29 6.12
N PHE A 24 18.24 -7.12 5.62
CA PHE A 24 18.52 -5.96 6.46
C PHE A 24 17.29 -5.50 7.23
N ALA A 25 16.14 -5.34 6.56
CA ALA A 25 14.90 -4.92 7.22
C ALA A 25 14.50 -5.91 8.32
N GLN A 26 14.62 -7.21 8.06
CA GLN A 26 14.33 -8.26 9.02
C GLN A 26 15.24 -8.19 10.25
N ASP A 27 16.56 -8.09 10.05
CA ASP A 27 17.50 -8.04 11.17
C ASP A 27 17.36 -6.74 11.96
N PHE A 28 17.13 -5.62 11.28
CA PHE A 28 16.85 -4.33 11.91
C PHE A 28 15.62 -4.41 12.82
N GLY A 29 14.49 -4.90 12.32
CA GLY A 29 13.26 -5.07 13.12
C GLY A 29 13.49 -5.96 14.34
N LYS A 30 14.22 -7.07 14.18
CA LYS A 30 14.56 -7.96 15.31
C LYS A 30 15.33 -7.24 16.41
N THR A 31 16.23 -6.31 16.08
CA THR A 31 16.93 -5.50 17.10
C THR A 31 15.99 -4.62 17.91
N LEU A 32 14.85 -4.24 17.34
CA LEU A 32 13.79 -3.46 17.98
C LEU A 32 12.68 -4.34 18.60
N GLY A 33 12.78 -5.66 18.44
CA GLY A 33 11.81 -6.63 18.96
C GLY A 33 10.60 -6.88 18.06
N TYR A 34 10.68 -6.56 16.77
CA TYR A 34 9.59 -6.75 15.80
C TYR A 34 10.00 -7.71 14.69
N GLU A 35 9.03 -8.48 14.20
CA GLU A 35 9.24 -9.42 13.09
C GLU A 35 8.77 -8.80 11.78
N LEU A 36 9.53 -9.02 10.72
CA LEU A 36 9.12 -8.63 9.38
C LEU A 36 8.05 -9.60 8.88
N SER A 37 6.99 -9.07 8.27
CA SER A 37 5.93 -9.86 7.64
C SER A 37 6.46 -10.67 6.45
N ASP A 38 5.85 -11.84 6.23
CA ASP A 38 6.00 -12.57 4.97
C ASP A 38 5.24 -11.90 3.81
N GLU A 39 4.23 -11.09 4.13
CA GLU A 39 3.47 -10.29 3.17
C GLU A 39 4.35 -9.18 2.56
N GLU A 40 4.28 -9.03 1.24
CA GLU A 40 4.93 -7.94 0.51
C GLU A 40 3.99 -6.75 0.39
N TYR A 41 4.53 -5.55 0.53
CA TYR A 41 3.78 -4.32 0.32
C TYR A 41 3.81 -3.95 -1.17
N ASN A 42 2.65 -3.87 -1.81
CA ASN A 42 2.57 -3.64 -3.25
C ASN A 42 2.54 -2.16 -3.64
N HIS A 43 2.40 -1.25 -2.66
CA HIS A 43 2.12 0.17 -2.90
C HIS A 43 3.32 1.09 -2.66
N GLY A 44 4.55 0.58 -2.82
CA GLY A 44 5.80 1.33 -2.69
C GLY A 44 6.93 0.54 -2.03
N ASP A 45 7.93 1.25 -1.50
CA ASP A 45 9.15 0.65 -0.94
C ASP A 45 9.06 0.36 0.58
N ALA A 46 7.84 0.27 1.12
CA ALA A 46 7.62 0.04 2.54
C ALA A 46 7.73 -1.44 2.90
N TYR A 47 8.20 -1.71 4.12
CA TYR A 47 8.21 -3.02 4.73
C TYR A 47 7.11 -3.12 5.78
N ILE A 48 6.43 -4.27 5.82
CA ILE A 48 5.38 -4.55 6.82
C ILE A 48 6.05 -5.21 8.04
N PHE A 49 5.95 -4.59 9.20
CA PHE A 49 6.36 -5.20 10.47
C PHE A 49 5.14 -5.62 11.29
N GLN A 50 5.23 -6.81 11.87
CA GLN A 50 4.20 -7.37 12.75
C GLN A 50 4.34 -6.78 14.16
N THR A 51 3.20 -6.46 14.77
CA THR A 51 3.07 -5.97 16.13
C THR A 51 1.98 -6.76 16.86
N ASP A 52 1.93 -6.64 18.18
CA ASP A 52 0.72 -6.99 18.90
C ASP A 52 -0.42 -6.06 18.45
N VAL A 53 -1.65 -6.57 18.43
CA VAL A 53 -2.84 -5.76 18.12
C VAL A 53 -3.00 -4.69 19.20
N GLY A 54 -3.01 -3.42 18.80
CA GLY A 54 -3.01 -2.26 19.71
C GLY A 54 -1.61 -1.80 20.15
N GLY A 55 -0.54 -2.48 19.72
CA GLY A 55 0.86 -2.13 19.98
C GLY A 55 1.53 -1.33 18.86
N GLU A 56 0.79 -0.92 17.84
CA GLU A 56 1.29 -0.26 16.64
C GLU A 56 1.94 1.11 16.96
N GLU A 57 1.33 1.89 17.86
CA GLU A 57 1.89 3.18 18.30
C GLU A 57 3.25 3.02 18.99
N GLU A 58 3.39 2.01 19.85
CA GLU A 58 4.66 1.71 20.52
C GLU A 58 5.72 1.28 19.50
N ALA A 59 5.33 0.46 18.53
CA ALA A 59 6.22 0.04 17.45
C ALA A 59 6.72 1.25 16.65
N ILE A 60 5.81 2.10 16.18
CA ILE A 60 6.16 3.35 15.47
C ILE A 60 7.12 4.20 16.30
N ALA A 61 6.85 4.37 17.60
CA ALA A 61 7.70 5.13 18.53
C ALA A 61 9.11 4.55 18.71
N LYS A 62 9.33 3.26 18.41
CA LYS A 62 10.68 2.65 18.40
C LYS A 62 11.40 2.80 17.07
N PHE A 63 10.68 2.81 15.94
CA PHE A 63 11.28 2.99 14.62
C PHE A 63 11.63 4.45 14.32
N VAL A 64 10.75 5.41 14.66
CA VAL A 64 10.94 6.85 14.37
C VAL A 64 12.27 7.44 14.88
N PRO A 65 12.76 7.11 16.09
CA PRO A 65 14.05 7.61 16.58
C PRO A 65 15.26 7.15 15.76
N CYS A 66 15.15 6.03 15.02
CA CYS A 66 16.21 5.48 14.19
C CYS A 66 16.31 6.19 12.83
N SER A 67 16.21 7.52 12.84
CA SER A 67 16.15 8.38 11.65
C SER A 67 17.40 8.36 10.76
N GLU A 68 18.50 7.74 11.20
CA GLU A 68 19.65 7.44 10.34
C GLU A 68 19.29 6.44 9.24
N PHE A 69 18.42 5.47 9.55
CA PHE A 69 18.04 4.39 8.64
C PHE A 69 16.58 4.47 8.19
N VAL A 70 15.70 4.88 9.10
CA VAL A 70 14.25 4.97 8.88
C VAL A 70 13.92 6.35 8.32
N ASP A 71 13.23 6.37 7.18
CA ASP A 71 12.68 7.60 6.59
C ASP A 71 11.30 7.90 7.18
N TRP A 72 10.46 6.86 7.27
CA TRP A 72 9.11 6.98 7.78
C TRP A 72 8.64 5.67 8.43
N ALA A 73 7.81 5.79 9.46
CA ALA A 73 7.08 4.67 10.04
C ALA A 73 5.66 5.13 10.40
N GLY A 74 4.67 4.29 10.13
CA GLY A 74 3.29 4.63 10.40
C GLY A 74 2.33 3.45 10.31
N PHE A 75 1.06 3.74 10.57
CA PHE A 75 0.00 2.76 10.45
C PHE A 75 -0.18 2.32 9.00
N ARG A 76 -0.47 1.03 8.80
CA ARG A 76 -0.87 0.49 7.52
C ARG A 76 -2.35 0.79 7.27
N ASP A 77 -2.67 1.69 6.35
CA ASP A 77 -4.04 2.08 6.04
C ASP A 77 -4.62 1.25 4.89
N ILE A 78 -5.45 0.27 5.21
CA ILE A 78 -6.02 -0.66 4.23
C ILE A 78 -7.05 0.00 3.32
N LYS A 79 -7.67 1.09 3.77
CA LYS A 79 -8.66 1.81 2.97
C LYS A 79 -8.00 2.60 1.84
N ILE A 80 -6.84 3.18 2.08
CA ILE A 80 -6.09 3.85 1.01
C ILE A 80 -5.44 2.84 0.06
N GLU A 81 -4.97 1.69 0.57
CA GLU A 81 -4.47 0.59 -0.26
C GLU A 81 -5.54 0.10 -1.25
N ALA A 82 -6.76 -0.17 -0.79
CA ALA A 82 -7.87 -0.57 -1.66
C ALA A 82 -8.21 0.49 -2.73
N ARG A 83 -8.06 1.78 -2.39
CA ARG A 83 -8.23 2.89 -3.34
C ARG A 83 -7.11 2.92 -4.38
N TRP A 84 -5.86 2.69 -3.98
CA TRP A 84 -4.74 2.58 -4.92
C TRP A 84 -4.89 1.39 -5.86
N GLU A 85 -5.23 0.21 -5.36
CA GLU A 85 -5.48 -0.97 -6.21
C GLU A 85 -6.58 -0.71 -7.23
N SER A 86 -7.66 -0.05 -6.82
CA SER A 86 -8.75 0.32 -7.70
C SER A 86 -8.31 1.32 -8.80
N LEU A 87 -7.43 2.27 -8.45
CA LEU A 87 -6.83 3.21 -9.40
C LEU A 87 -5.89 2.51 -10.38
N GLU A 88 -5.00 1.63 -9.90
CA GLU A 88 -4.07 0.87 -10.74
C GLU A 88 -4.82 0.01 -11.76
N GLN A 89 -5.87 -0.68 -11.31
CA GLN A 89 -6.71 -1.47 -12.21
C GLN A 89 -7.45 -0.59 -13.24
N ALA A 90 -7.90 0.60 -12.86
CA ALA A 90 -8.51 1.54 -13.80
C ALA A 90 -7.48 2.04 -14.83
N MET A 91 -6.27 2.39 -14.40
CA MET A 91 -5.18 2.81 -15.28
C MET A 91 -4.77 1.70 -16.27
N ALA A 92 -4.64 0.47 -15.80
CA ALA A 92 -4.36 -0.68 -16.65
C ALA A 92 -5.48 -0.92 -17.68
N GLY A 93 -6.75 -0.73 -17.28
CA GLY A 93 -7.89 -0.78 -18.19
C GLY A 93 -7.82 0.30 -19.28
N ILE A 94 -7.45 1.53 -18.93
CA ILE A 94 -7.29 2.64 -19.89
C ILE A 94 -6.16 2.33 -20.87
N GLN A 95 -5.02 1.83 -20.39
CA GLN A 95 -3.88 1.48 -21.24
C GLN A 95 -4.25 0.36 -22.22
N SER A 96 -4.90 -0.71 -21.76
CA SER A 96 -5.40 -1.79 -22.63
C SER A 96 -6.31 -1.25 -23.74
N LEU A 97 -7.18 -0.29 -23.44
CA LEU A 97 -8.05 0.33 -24.44
C LEU A 97 -7.30 1.21 -25.44
N GLN A 98 -6.24 1.90 -25.01
CA GLN A 98 -5.40 2.70 -25.90
C GLN A 98 -4.59 1.83 -26.87
N GLU A 99 -4.16 0.65 -26.42
CA GLU A 99 -3.42 -0.31 -27.24
C GLU A 99 -4.33 -1.07 -28.23
N GLU A 100 -5.60 -1.26 -27.88
CA GLU A 100 -6.58 -1.98 -28.69
C GLU A 100 -7.39 -1.05 -29.62
N ALA A 101 -6.70 -0.31 -30.51
CA ALA A 101 -7.29 0.66 -31.45
C ALA A 101 -8.30 0.09 -32.48
N SER A 102 -8.63 -1.20 -32.41
CA SER A 102 -9.53 -1.92 -33.31
C SER A 102 -10.58 -2.77 -32.59
N LEU A 103 -10.88 -2.47 -31.31
CA LEU A 103 -12.02 -3.08 -30.63
C LEU A 103 -13.34 -2.68 -31.31
N PRO A 104 -14.27 -3.63 -31.50
CA PRO A 104 -15.66 -3.32 -31.81
C PRO A 104 -16.28 -2.39 -30.76
N ASP A 105 -17.09 -1.41 -31.20
CA ASP A 105 -17.69 -0.37 -30.35
C ASP A 105 -18.43 -0.92 -29.11
N ASN A 106 -19.07 -2.08 -29.22
CA ASN A 106 -19.77 -2.72 -28.11
C ASN A 106 -18.82 -3.17 -26.99
N LEU A 107 -17.69 -3.78 -27.34
CA LEU A 107 -16.67 -4.23 -26.39
C LEU A 107 -15.90 -3.04 -25.81
N TYR A 108 -15.66 -2.01 -26.62
CA TYR A 108 -15.06 -0.76 -26.17
C TYR A 108 -15.95 -0.08 -25.10
N ASN A 109 -17.24 0.08 -25.39
CA ASN A 109 -18.19 0.70 -24.46
C ASN A 109 -18.36 -0.10 -23.16
N GLU A 110 -18.42 -1.43 -23.23
CA GLU A 110 -18.51 -2.29 -22.04
C GLU A 110 -17.27 -2.16 -21.14
N LYS A 111 -16.07 -2.17 -21.72
CA LYS A 111 -14.82 -1.93 -20.98
C LYS A 111 -14.81 -0.52 -20.35
N LEU A 112 -15.33 0.48 -21.06
CA LEU A 112 -15.39 1.87 -20.59
C LEU A 112 -16.39 2.06 -19.44
N GLU A 113 -17.57 1.43 -19.49
CA GLU A 113 -18.54 1.42 -18.38
C GLU A 113 -17.94 0.80 -17.12
N LYS A 114 -17.28 -0.35 -17.24
CA LYS A 114 -16.59 -1.01 -16.10
C LYS A 114 -15.55 -0.12 -15.45
N MET A 115 -14.80 0.67 -16.23
CA MET A 115 -13.85 1.64 -15.68
C MET A 115 -14.56 2.80 -14.98
N VAL A 116 -15.63 3.33 -15.56
CA VAL A 116 -16.42 4.42 -14.96
C VAL A 116 -17.02 3.96 -13.62
N GLU A 117 -17.54 2.74 -13.52
CA GLU A 117 -18.03 2.18 -12.25
C GLU A 117 -16.93 2.10 -11.19
N ARG A 118 -15.75 1.57 -11.55
CA ARG A 118 -14.60 1.50 -10.65
C ARG A 118 -14.15 2.88 -10.15
N LEU A 119 -14.11 3.88 -11.04
CA LEU A 119 -13.74 5.25 -10.68
C LEU A 119 -14.80 5.95 -9.82
N LYS A 120 -16.09 5.63 -9.99
CA LYS A 120 -17.16 6.17 -9.13
C LYS A 120 -17.00 5.72 -7.67
N HIS A 121 -16.65 4.45 -7.46
CA HIS A 121 -16.40 3.92 -6.12
C HIS A 121 -15.21 4.56 -5.39
N LEU A 122 -14.33 5.28 -6.10
CA LEU A 122 -13.23 6.03 -5.50
C LEU A 122 -13.64 7.42 -4.98
N LEU A 123 -14.76 7.95 -5.48
CA LEU A 123 -15.26 9.28 -5.15
C LEU A 123 -16.22 9.27 -3.94
N ASP A 124 -16.68 8.08 -3.56
CA ASP A 124 -17.49 7.81 -2.36
C ASP A 124 -16.60 7.51 -1.13
#